data_AF-A0A8T5BTP7-F1
#
_entry.id   AF-A0A8T5BTP7-F1
#
_cell.length_a   1.000
_cell.length_b   1.000
_cell.length_c   1.000
_cell.angle_alpha   90.00
_cell.angle_beta   90.00
_cell.angle_gamma   90.00
#
_symmetry.space_group_name_H-M   'P 1'
#
loop_
_entity.id
_entity.type
_entity.pdbx_description
1 polymer ?
#
loop_
_entity_poly.entity_id
_entity_poly.type
_entity_poly.pdbx_seq_one_letter_code
_entity_poly.pdbx_strand_id
1 'polypeptide(L)'
;RHKYSNILVTENLLKALINLYANGTRIWECKALQNFIVINHKGQVSGCHIQEPIGSIHELPKIWNSSKLDNLRRKYQKCSKCTYLCYIFYSLHGNIHGNLQIIKEHWKNVKLFMR
;
A
#
# COMPACT_ATOMS: atom_id res chain seq x y z
N ARG A 1 22.27 24.23 9.71
CA ARG A 1 20.93 23.66 9.98
C ARG A 1 20.40 23.06 8.67
N HIS A 2 20.60 21.76 8.40
CA HIS A 2 19.76 21.00 7.48
C HIS A 2 19.57 19.60 8.07
N LYS A 3 18.45 19.47 8.79
CA LYS A 3 18.06 18.31 9.59
C LYS A 3 16.90 17.63 8.86
N TYR A 4 17.21 16.90 7.79
CA TYR A 4 16.25 16.00 7.13
C TYR A 4 16.90 14.61 7.02
N SER A 5 17.06 13.98 8.18
CA SER A 5 17.60 12.61 8.35
C SER A 5 16.54 11.52 8.19
N ASN A 6 15.35 11.86 7.69
CA ASN A 6 14.22 10.94 7.62
C ASN A 6 13.89 10.66 6.14
N ILE A 7 13.98 9.40 5.73
CA ILE A 7 13.52 8.95 4.42
C ILE A 7 12.01 9.20 4.36
N LEU A 8 11.60 10.23 3.63
CA LEU A 8 10.18 10.51 3.39
C LEU A 8 9.62 9.57 2.31
N VAL A 9 10.48 9.07 1.41
CA VAL A 9 10.11 8.26 0.23
C VAL A 9 11.20 7.23 -0.01
N THR A 10 10.84 5.94 -0.06
CA THR A 10 11.76 4.83 -0.35
C THR A 10 12.16 4.82 -1.83
N GLU A 11 13.27 4.15 -2.19
CA GLU A 11 13.71 4.00 -3.59
C GLU A 11 12.59 3.37 -4.45
N ASN A 12 11.91 2.35 -3.92
CA ASN A 12 10.81 1.68 -4.62
C ASN A 12 9.56 2.55 -4.77
N LEU A 13 9.22 3.32 -3.75
CA LEU A 13 8.10 4.27 -3.85
C LEU A 13 8.41 5.35 -4.88
N LEU A 14 9.62 5.92 -4.87
CA LEU A 14 10.03 6.91 -5.86
C LEU A 14 9.99 6.33 -7.28
N LYS A 15 10.52 5.12 -7.48
CA LYS A 15 10.46 4.42 -8.76
C LYS A 15 9.02 4.19 -9.23
N ALA A 16 8.12 3.81 -8.32
CA ALA A 16 6.71 3.63 -8.63
C ALA A 16 6.03 4.94 -9.04
N LEU A 17 6.34 6.05 -8.36
CA LEU A 17 5.82 7.37 -8.68
C LEU A 17 6.34 7.89 -10.03
N ILE A 18 7.64 7.76 -10.31
CA ILE A 18 8.22 8.14 -11.62
C ILE A 18 7.56 7.34 -12.74
N ASN A 19 7.41 6.03 -12.60
CA ASN A 19 6.76 5.22 -13.63
C ASN A 19 5.30 5.62 -13.82
N LEU A 20 4.55 5.83 -12.73
CA LEU A 20 3.15 6.23 -12.82
C LEU A 20 2.98 7.58 -13.53
N TYR A 21 3.74 8.60 -13.13
CA TYR A 21 3.51 9.98 -13.56
C TYR A 21 4.32 10.41 -14.80
N ALA A 22 5.53 9.90 -14.99
CA ALA A 22 6.36 10.23 -16.14
C ALA A 22 6.16 9.26 -17.31
N ASN A 23 5.99 7.96 -17.01
CA ASN A 23 5.90 6.93 -18.06
C ASN A 23 4.46 6.44 -18.31
N GLY A 24 3.51 6.83 -17.44
CA GLY A 24 2.14 6.30 -17.49
C GLY A 24 2.03 4.81 -17.15
N THR A 25 3.10 4.21 -16.60
CA THR A 25 3.17 2.78 -16.33
C THR A 25 3.05 2.46 -14.85
N ARG A 26 2.27 1.42 -14.55
CA ARG A 26 2.12 0.90 -13.19
C ARG A 26 3.01 -0.33 -13.01
N ILE A 27 3.92 -0.27 -12.04
CA ILE A 27 4.91 -1.34 -11.77
C ILE A 27 4.62 -2.12 -10.47
N TRP A 28 3.43 -1.96 -9.89
CA TRP A 28 3.03 -2.65 -8.67
C TRP A 28 1.57 -3.13 -8.73
N GLU A 29 1.31 -4.23 -8.04
CA GLU A 29 -0.04 -4.72 -7.80
C GLU A 29 -0.69 -3.99 -6.63
N CYS A 30 -1.98 -3.70 -6.73
CA CYS A 30 -2.71 -3.14 -5.59
C CYS A 30 -2.94 -4.21 -4.51
N LYS A 31 -2.67 -3.87 -3.25
CA LYS A 31 -2.95 -4.75 -2.10
C LYS A 31 -4.11 -4.26 -1.23
N ALA A 32 -5.04 -3.51 -1.84
CA ALA A 32 -6.32 -3.17 -1.23
C ALA A 32 -7.05 -4.45 -0.80
N LEU A 33 -7.76 -4.39 0.34
CA LEU A 33 -8.44 -5.54 0.95
C LEU A 33 -7.50 -6.69 1.39
N GLN A 34 -6.19 -6.47 1.37
CA GLN A 34 -5.20 -7.38 1.94
C GLN A 34 -4.39 -6.67 3.02
N ASN A 35 -3.82 -5.51 2.69
CA ASN A 35 -2.94 -4.76 3.61
C ASN A 35 -3.65 -3.55 4.25
N PHE A 36 -4.78 -3.13 3.69
CA PHE A 36 -5.55 -2.00 4.17
C PHE A 36 -7.03 -2.13 3.78
N ILE A 37 -7.87 -1.46 4.56
CA ILE A 37 -9.31 -1.30 4.35
C ILE A 37 -9.70 0.15 4.67
N VAL A 38 -10.87 0.55 4.20
CA VAL A 38 -11.51 1.82 4.55
C VAL A 38 -12.83 1.52 5.21
N ILE A 39 -13.17 2.23 6.28
CA ILE A 39 -14.44 2.12 6.97
C ILE A 39 -15.13 3.47 6.91
N ASN A 40 -16.35 3.52 6.40
CA ASN A 40 -17.12 4.76 6.36
C ASN A 40 -17.87 5.01 7.68
N HIS A 41 -18.55 6.15 7.80
CA HIS A 41 -19.29 6.54 9.01
C HIS A 41 -20.44 5.59 9.40
N LYS A 42 -20.87 4.70 8.49
CA LYS A 42 -21.90 3.68 8.75
C LYS A 42 -21.30 2.32 9.16
N GLY A 43 -19.98 2.24 9.34
CA GLY A 43 -19.29 0.99 9.64
C GLY A 43 -19.18 0.04 8.44
N GLN A 44 -19.45 0.51 7.22
CA GLN A 44 -19.28 -0.32 6.02
C GLN A 44 -17.81 -0.33 5.59
N VAL A 45 -17.33 -1.51 5.21
CA VAL A 45 -15.92 -1.77 4.87
C VAL A 45 -15.76 -1.78 3.35
N SER A 46 -14.80 -1.03 2.83
CA SER A 46 -14.34 -1.07 1.44
C SER A 46 -12.86 -1.45 1.39
N GLY A 47 -12.40 -2.01 0.27
CA GLY A 47 -10.96 -2.26 0.09
C GLY A 47 -10.14 -0.98 -0.07
N CYS A 48 -10.73 0.08 -0.62
CA CYS A 48 -10.10 1.38 -0.83
C CYS A 48 -11.18 2.45 -1.12
N HIS A 49 -10.84 3.74 -1.15
CA HIS A 49 -11.83 4.84 -1.30
C HIS A 49 -12.59 4.86 -2.65
N ILE A 50 -12.08 4.21 -3.71
CA ILE A 50 -12.75 4.13 -5.02
C ILE A 50 -13.58 2.84 -5.20
N GLN A 51 -13.65 1.98 -4.19
CA GLN A 51 -14.39 0.71 -4.27
C GLN A 51 -15.64 0.75 -3.41
N GLU A 52 -16.70 0.13 -3.93
CA GLU A 52 -17.94 -0.08 -3.19
C GLU A 52 -17.69 -0.89 -1.91
N PRO A 53 -18.52 -0.68 -0.88
CA PRO A 53 -18.45 -1.48 0.33
C PRO A 53 -18.71 -2.97 0.06
N ILE A 54 -17.94 -3.81 0.75
CA ILE A 54 -17.96 -5.27 0.63
C ILE A 54 -18.72 -5.97 1.78
N GLY A 55 -19.04 -5.22 2.84
CA GLY A 55 -19.73 -5.72 4.04
C GLY A 55 -19.68 -4.73 5.19
N SER A 56 -20.19 -5.14 6.36
CA SER A 56 -20.08 -4.39 7.61
C SER A 56 -18.83 -4.77 8.40
N ILE A 57 -18.32 -3.86 9.23
CA ILE A 57 -17.22 -4.14 10.17
C ILE A 57 -17.55 -5.28 11.14
N HIS A 58 -18.82 -5.46 11.48
CA HIS A 58 -19.28 -6.55 12.34
C HIS A 58 -19.22 -7.93 11.65
N GLU A 59 -19.37 -7.96 10.33
CA GLU A 59 -19.35 -9.19 9.53
C GLU A 59 -17.95 -9.57 9.09
N LEU A 60 -17.05 -8.58 9.01
CA LEU A 60 -15.72 -8.72 8.44
C LEU A 60 -14.94 -9.93 8.98
N PRO A 61 -14.89 -10.23 10.30
CA PRO A 61 -14.16 -11.39 10.81
C PRO A 61 -14.68 -12.72 10.25
N LYS A 62 -15.98 -12.83 9.99
CA LYS A 62 -16.62 -14.05 9.47
C LYS A 62 -16.33 -14.25 7.99
N ILE A 63 -16.28 -13.16 7.22
CA ILE A 63 -16.12 -13.20 5.77
C ILE A 63 -14.67 -13.01 5.31
N TRP A 64 -13.73 -12.67 6.22
CA TRP A 64 -12.36 -12.30 5.87
C TRP A 64 -11.65 -13.35 5.00
N ASN A 65 -11.75 -14.62 5.37
CA ASN A 65 -11.12 -15.74 4.67
C ASN A 65 -12.10 -16.49 3.74
N SER A 66 -13.19 -15.83 3.34
CA SER A 66 -14.15 -16.42 2.40
C SER A 66 -13.60 -16.41 0.97
N SER A 67 -14.01 -17.40 0.17
CA SER A 67 -13.73 -17.46 -1.26
C SER A 67 -14.17 -16.19 -2.01
N LYS A 68 -15.26 -15.56 -1.55
CA LYS A 68 -15.75 -14.27 -2.06
C LYS A 68 -14.69 -13.17 -1.91
N LEU A 69 -14.13 -13.00 -0.71
CA LEU A 69 -13.12 -11.96 -0.49
C LEU A 69 -11.77 -12.31 -1.13
N ASP A 70 -11.41 -13.59 -1.22
CA ASP A 70 -10.20 -14.00 -1.96
C ASP A 70 -10.30 -13.68 -3.45
N ASN A 71 -11.46 -13.90 -4.07
CA ASN A 71 -11.73 -13.50 -5.43
C ASN A 71 -11.64 -11.97 -5.59
N LEU A 72 -12.15 -11.20 -4.63
CA LEU A 72 -12.04 -9.74 -4.65
C LEU A 72 -10.60 -9.26 -4.51
N ARG A 73 -9.79 -9.87 -3.64
CA ARG A 73 -8.35 -9.56 -3.52
C ARG A 73 -7.62 -9.80 -4.83
N ARG A 74 -7.87 -10.93 -5.50
CA ARG A 74 -7.32 -11.22 -6.84
C ARG A 74 -7.74 -10.19 -7.89
N LYS A 75 -9.00 -9.74 -7.85
CA LYS A 75 -9.49 -8.66 -8.72
C LYS A 75 -8.80 -7.34 -8.42
N TYR A 76 -8.62 -7.00 -7.15
CA TYR A 76 -7.98 -5.76 -6.73
C TYR A 76 -6.50 -5.71 -7.09
N GLN A 77 -5.76 -6.82 -7.07
CA GLN A 77 -4.37 -6.86 -7.53
C GLN A 77 -4.17 -6.28 -8.94
N LYS A 78 -5.17 -6.42 -9.81
CA LYS A 78 -5.18 -5.91 -11.19
C LYS A 78 -5.72 -4.48 -11.33
N CYS A 79 -6.09 -3.82 -10.22
CA CYS A 79 -6.63 -2.47 -10.23
C CYS A 79 -5.56 -1.44 -10.58
N SER A 80 -5.80 -0.66 -11.64
CA SER A 80 -4.94 0.44 -12.09
C SER A 80 -5.41 1.84 -11.70
N LYS A 81 -6.61 1.96 -11.11
CA LYS A 81 -7.29 3.24 -10.86
C LYS A 81 -6.74 4.07 -9.69
N CYS A 82 -5.90 3.48 -8.83
CA CYS A 82 -5.42 4.13 -7.60
C CYS A 82 -4.16 4.96 -7.84
N THR A 83 -4.21 6.25 -7.51
CA THR A 83 -3.10 7.22 -7.53
C THR A 83 -2.72 7.74 -6.13
N TYR A 84 -3.44 7.32 -5.07
CA TYR A 84 -3.22 7.80 -3.71
C TYR A 84 -1.92 7.24 -3.12
N LEU A 85 -1.05 8.14 -2.68
CA LEU A 85 0.30 7.82 -2.22
C LEU A 85 0.31 6.77 -1.10
N CYS A 86 -0.58 6.89 -0.11
CA CYS A 86 -0.67 5.94 1.00
C CYS A 86 -0.97 4.51 0.53
N TYR A 87 -1.82 4.35 -0.48
CA TYR A 87 -2.17 3.03 -1.01
C TYR A 87 -1.07 2.44 -1.88
N ILE A 88 -0.32 3.28 -2.62
CA ILE A 88 0.89 2.86 -3.32
C ILE A 88 1.90 2.35 -2.31
N PHE A 89 2.15 3.13 -1.25
CA PHE A 89 3.04 2.75 -0.16
C PHE A 89 2.63 1.43 0.49
N TYR A 90 1.39 1.25 0.94
CA TYR A 90 0.94 0.00 1.56
C TYR A 90 0.94 -1.19 0.58
N SER A 91 0.78 -0.94 -0.71
CA SER A 91 0.88 -2.00 -1.73
C SER A 91 2.32 -2.47 -1.94
N LEU A 92 3.29 -1.55 -1.88
CA LEU A 92 4.71 -1.86 -1.98
C LEU A 92 5.27 -2.44 -0.68
N HIS A 93 4.83 -1.93 0.47
CA HIS A 93 5.47 -2.16 1.77
C HIS A 93 4.66 -2.99 2.76
N GLY A 94 3.40 -3.33 2.47
CA GLY A 94 2.57 -4.11 3.40
C GLY A 94 2.90 -5.61 3.48
N ASN A 95 4.06 -6.04 3.00
CA ASN A 95 4.58 -7.40 3.16
C ASN A 95 5.97 -7.39 3.82
N ILE A 96 6.44 -8.56 4.27
CA ILE A 96 7.72 -8.70 4.98
C ILE A 96 8.89 -8.14 4.17
N HIS A 97 8.93 -8.42 2.86
CA HIS A 97 9.99 -7.96 1.98
C HIS A 97 10.04 -6.42 1.88
N GLY A 98 8.88 -5.79 1.74
CA GLY A 98 8.76 -4.34 1.69
C GLY A 98 9.13 -3.66 3.01
N ASN A 99 8.87 -4.28 4.15
CA ASN A 99 9.34 -3.80 5.46
C ASN A 99 10.85 -3.95 5.62
N LEU A 100 11.44 -5.09 5.22
CA LEU A 100 12.89 -5.29 5.27
C LEU A 100 13.64 -4.28 4.40
N GLN A 101 13.07 -3.89 3.26
CA GLN A 101 13.64 -2.84 2.42
C GLN A 101 13.68 -1.48 3.12
N ILE A 102 12.59 -1.08 3.79
CA ILE A 102 12.56 0.17 4.57
C ILE A 102 13.70 0.16 5.58
N ILE A 103 13.84 -0.94 6.34
CA ILE A 103 14.92 -1.09 7.31
C ILE A 103 16.29 -0.95 6.63
N LYS A 104 16.53 -1.65 5.52
CA LYS A 104 17.80 -1.59 4.77
C LYS A 104 18.14 -0.17 4.34
N GLU A 105 17.17 0.57 3.82
CA GLU A 105 17.35 1.96 3.38
C GLU A 105 17.66 2.89 4.56
N HIS A 106 16.99 2.73 5.70
CA HIS A 106 17.33 3.45 6.92
C HIS A 106 18.75 3.14 7.41
N TRP A 107 19.17 1.87 7.39
CA TRP A 107 20.52 1.47 7.79
C TRP A 107 21.62 2.03 6.87
N LYS A 108 21.39 2.11 5.55
CA LYS A 108 22.31 2.77 4.60
C LYS A 108 22.51 4.24 4.97
N ASN A 109 21.43 4.94 5.31
CA ASN A 109 21.50 6.34 5.68
C ASN A 109 22.22 6.56 7.00
N VAL A 110 21.96 5.74 8.02
CA VAL A 110 22.69 5.82 9.30
C VAL A 110 24.20 5.60 9.10
N LYS A 111 24.61 4.65 8.25
CA LYS A 111 26.04 4.42 7.92
C LYS A 111 26.70 5.60 7.20
N LEU A 112 25.94 6.36 6.40
CA LEU A 112 26.41 7.56 5.70
C LEU A 112 26.77 8.70 6.66
N PHE A 113 26.22 8.70 7.88
CA PHE A 113 26.51 9.70 8.92
C PHE A 113 27.53 9.23 9.97
N MET A 114 27.86 7.94 10.01
CA MET A 114 28.88 7.38 10.91
C MET A 114 30.27 7.26 10.24
N ARG A 115 30.47 7.96 9.12
CA ARG A 115 31.72 7.98 8.36
C ARG A 115 32.24 9.41 8.28
#